data_AF-A0A3B6H158-F1
#
_entry.id   AF-A0A3B6H158-F1
#
_cell.length_a   1.000
_cell.length_b   1.000
_cell.length_c   1.000
_cell.angle_alpha   90.00
_cell.angle_beta   90.00
_cell.angle_gamma   90.00
#
_symmetry.space_group_name_H-M   'P 1'
#
loop_
_entity.id
_entity.type
_entity.pdbx_description
1 polymer ?
#
loop_
_entity_poly.entity_id
_entity_poly.type
_entity_poly.pdbx_seq_one_letter_code
_entity_poly.pdbx_strand_id
1 'polypeptide(L)'
;MARRGAVKRRAWSDLPADLLAAIYLRCSPPYDRARFAAVCRSWRAAASWQPARPPLPLLFSWTGDRKRDRNIRAYNPVDGRALRVLLPKILRGKKFVGSYDGGWVAATSRRERDSQLLIVNLFSMVQVALSDNQRSIVCACPDAFEEPDNARTSRAPVVKVIFSDDPTSSGCILAAITKRCKIALCRVGSSGEATLCLCCRLTTQDFRRSLNPSPENIWTTRGCGLYAERELVDIAFCNGQLFGLMVGGCDLYKYRIDLNEGAPVITLVYQIHQMPFVHVPRWDYCPRYIFELCGKLAVVSEANSALKGYESCFFKVFELMNEATPGRYTWAEVTTLGEHALFLGPQSYKLVHVPTAGRHGRLEENRIYYHMRQQENLARHKECLTKLGLGSCSVYRENRGMNQCMETITSEGYHFKDDNGNGCMWLLPSELC
;
A
#
# COMPACT_ATOMS: atom_id res chain seq x y z
N MET A 1 -9.05 -67.66 -26.09
CA MET A 1 -8.57 -66.26 -26.07
C MET A 1 -9.29 -65.51 -24.95
N ALA A 2 -8.61 -65.26 -23.83
CA ALA A 2 -9.17 -64.48 -22.73
C ALA A 2 -9.09 -62.97 -23.05
N ARG A 3 -10.22 -62.27 -23.00
CA ARG A 3 -10.27 -60.80 -23.06
C ARG A 3 -9.57 -60.24 -21.82
N ARG A 4 -8.42 -59.60 -22.00
CA ARG A 4 -7.78 -58.76 -20.96
C ARG A 4 -8.77 -57.68 -20.56
N GLY A 5 -9.22 -57.69 -19.31
CA GLY A 5 -10.02 -56.62 -18.73
C GLY A 5 -9.26 -55.31 -18.80
N ALA A 6 -9.86 -54.30 -19.44
CA ALA A 6 -9.30 -52.96 -19.47
C ALA A 6 -9.34 -52.38 -18.05
N VAL A 7 -8.17 -52.19 -17.43
CA VAL A 7 -8.05 -51.45 -16.16
C VAL A 7 -8.48 -50.01 -16.43
N LYS A 8 -9.67 -49.64 -15.96
CA LYS A 8 -10.19 -48.27 -16.04
C LYS A 8 -9.25 -47.38 -15.21
N ARG A 9 -8.41 -46.58 -15.88
CA ARG A 9 -7.56 -45.60 -15.18
C ARG A 9 -8.48 -44.64 -14.45
N ARG A 10 -8.38 -44.60 -13.12
CA ARG A 10 -9.11 -43.61 -12.30
C ARG A 10 -8.65 -42.22 -12.72
N ALA A 11 -9.60 -41.37 -13.10
CA ALA A 11 -9.29 -40.00 -13.46
C ALA A 11 -9.07 -39.18 -12.19
N TRP A 12 -8.28 -38.11 -12.28
CA TRP A 12 -8.09 -37.17 -11.17
C TRP A 12 -9.43 -36.57 -10.69
N SER A 13 -10.45 -36.54 -11.54
CA SER A 13 -11.81 -36.13 -11.18
C SER A 13 -12.50 -37.05 -10.17
N ASP A 14 -12.09 -38.32 -10.07
CA ASP A 14 -12.82 -39.37 -9.36
C ASP A 14 -12.32 -39.55 -7.90
N LEU A 15 -11.44 -38.67 -7.42
CA LEU A 15 -10.99 -38.71 -6.03
C LEU A 15 -12.12 -38.27 -5.08
N PRO A 16 -12.35 -39.03 -3.99
CA PRO A 16 -13.23 -38.64 -2.88
C PRO A 16 -12.90 -37.25 -2.30
N ALA A 17 -13.94 -36.53 -1.87
CA ALA A 17 -13.83 -35.16 -1.38
C ALA A 17 -13.00 -35.02 -0.09
N ASP A 18 -13.05 -36.03 0.79
CA ASP A 18 -12.25 -36.13 2.01
C ASP A 18 -10.75 -36.24 1.71
N LEU A 19 -10.37 -37.02 0.70
CA LEU A 19 -8.99 -37.10 0.23
C LEU A 19 -8.53 -35.78 -0.40
N LEU A 20 -9.39 -35.13 -1.19
CA LEU A 20 -9.11 -33.82 -1.76
C LEU A 20 -8.90 -32.77 -0.66
N ALA A 21 -9.73 -32.78 0.38
CA ALA A 21 -9.56 -31.91 1.55
C ALA A 21 -8.23 -32.18 2.27
N ALA A 22 -7.90 -33.45 2.52
CA ALA A 22 -6.64 -33.83 3.16
C ALA A 22 -5.40 -33.41 2.35
N ILE A 23 -5.45 -33.52 1.02
CA ILE A 23 -4.39 -33.03 0.12
C ILE A 23 -4.30 -31.51 0.20
N TYR A 24 -5.42 -30.80 0.10
CA TYR A 24 -5.45 -29.34 0.16
C TYR A 24 -4.88 -28.81 1.48
N LEU A 25 -5.21 -29.44 2.61
CA LEU A 25 -4.69 -29.06 3.92
C LEU A 25 -3.16 -29.22 4.04
N ARG A 26 -2.56 -30.11 3.24
CA ARG A 26 -1.11 -30.31 3.13
C ARG A 26 -0.43 -29.38 2.13
N CYS A 27 -1.19 -28.68 1.28
CA CYS A 27 -0.66 -27.62 0.41
C CYS A 27 -0.35 -26.38 1.27
N SER A 28 0.81 -26.40 1.95
CA SER A 28 1.22 -25.32 2.83
C SER A 28 1.37 -23.98 2.09
N PRO A 29 2.10 -23.89 0.96
CA PRO A 29 2.23 -22.65 0.20
C PRO A 29 0.97 -22.34 -0.65
N PRO A 30 0.59 -21.06 -0.83
CA PRO A 30 -0.50 -20.67 -1.72
C PRO A 30 -0.30 -21.16 -3.15
N TYR A 31 0.95 -21.21 -3.59
CA TYR A 31 1.30 -21.73 -4.92
C TYR A 31 0.81 -23.16 -5.15
N ASP A 32 0.95 -24.02 -4.15
CA ASP A 32 0.52 -25.41 -4.25
C ASP A 32 -1.01 -25.51 -4.20
N ARG A 33 -1.68 -24.60 -3.48
CA ARG A 33 -3.15 -24.50 -3.46
C ARG A 33 -3.72 -24.02 -4.78
N ALA A 34 -3.09 -23.02 -5.40
CA ALA A 34 -3.46 -22.55 -6.74
C ALA A 34 -3.32 -23.70 -7.76
N ARG A 35 -2.21 -24.46 -7.69
CA ARG A 35 -2.01 -25.65 -8.53
C ARG A 35 -3.03 -26.75 -8.24
N PHE A 36 -3.38 -26.96 -6.98
CA PHE A 36 -4.44 -27.88 -6.59
C PHE A 36 -5.78 -27.49 -7.25
N ALA A 37 -6.18 -26.23 -7.15
CA ALA A 37 -7.42 -25.72 -7.76
C ALA A 37 -7.37 -25.69 -9.31
N ALA A 38 -6.18 -25.74 -9.90
CA ALA A 38 -5.98 -25.79 -11.35
C ALA A 38 -6.09 -27.21 -11.95
N VAL A 39 -6.11 -28.28 -11.13
CA VAL A 39 -6.12 -29.68 -11.63
C VAL A 39 -7.36 -29.96 -12.48
N CYS A 40 -8.55 -29.81 -11.92
CA CYS A 40 -9.84 -29.96 -12.61
C CYS A 40 -10.98 -29.33 -11.80
N ARG A 41 -12.22 -29.40 -12.31
CA ARG A 41 -13.39 -28.79 -11.65
C ARG A 41 -13.68 -29.36 -10.25
N SER A 42 -13.52 -30.66 -10.03
CA SER A 42 -13.78 -31.27 -8.72
C SER A 42 -12.75 -30.85 -7.67
N TRP A 43 -11.47 -30.75 -8.06
CA TRP A 43 -10.41 -30.23 -7.18
C TRP A 43 -10.64 -28.76 -6.85
N ARG A 44 -11.02 -27.94 -7.85
CA ARG A 44 -11.39 -26.54 -7.60
C ARG A 44 -12.57 -26.42 -6.63
N ALA A 45 -13.60 -27.24 -6.81
CA ALA A 45 -14.75 -27.27 -5.90
C ALA A 45 -14.32 -27.67 -4.48
N ALA A 46 -13.49 -28.71 -4.35
CA ALA A 46 -12.98 -29.14 -3.04
C ALA A 46 -12.17 -28.04 -2.35
N ALA A 47 -11.33 -27.29 -3.09
CA ALA A 47 -10.61 -26.13 -2.56
C ALA A 47 -11.56 -25.03 -2.08
N SER A 48 -12.64 -24.76 -2.82
CA SER A 48 -13.63 -23.74 -2.45
C SER A 48 -14.43 -24.06 -1.19
N TRP A 49 -14.47 -25.33 -0.79
CA TRP A 49 -15.13 -25.77 0.44
C TRP A 49 -14.23 -25.68 1.68
N GLN A 50 -12.94 -25.39 1.51
CA GLN A 50 -12.02 -25.25 2.63
C GLN A 50 -12.11 -23.86 3.24
N PRO A 51 -11.85 -23.73 4.56
CA PRO A 51 -11.76 -22.42 5.19
C PRO A 51 -10.76 -21.53 4.45
N ALA A 52 -11.17 -20.30 4.15
CA ALA A 52 -10.27 -19.30 3.60
C ALA A 52 -9.09 -19.11 4.55
N ARG A 53 -7.86 -19.22 4.04
CA ARG A 53 -6.68 -18.93 4.84
C ARG A 53 -6.32 -17.44 4.71
N PRO A 54 -5.47 -16.90 5.60
CA PRO A 54 -5.02 -15.53 5.47
C PRO A 54 -4.28 -15.30 4.15
N PRO A 55 -4.61 -14.25 3.37
CA PRO A 55 -3.95 -13.93 2.13
C PRO A 55 -2.46 -13.66 2.36
N LEU A 56 -1.60 -14.30 1.57
CA LEU A 56 -0.16 -14.16 1.76
C LEU A 56 0.44 -13.01 0.93
N PRO A 57 1.32 -12.20 1.51
CA PRO A 57 1.86 -11.02 0.88
C PRO A 57 2.80 -11.37 -0.26
N LEU A 58 2.63 -10.66 -1.37
CA LEU A 58 3.49 -10.74 -2.55
C LEU A 58 4.21 -9.41 -2.73
N LEU A 59 5.54 -9.45 -2.82
CA LEU A 59 6.33 -8.30 -3.21
C LEU A 59 6.28 -8.15 -4.73
N PHE A 60 5.52 -7.18 -5.19
CA PHE A 60 5.35 -6.86 -6.60
C PHE A 60 6.27 -5.71 -7.00
N SER A 61 7.07 -5.90 -8.05
CA SER A 61 7.97 -4.88 -8.58
C SER A 61 7.59 -4.46 -9.99
N TRP A 62 7.68 -3.17 -10.31
CA TRP A 62 7.49 -2.64 -11.67
C TRP A 62 8.63 -1.72 -12.07
N THR A 63 8.75 -1.45 -13.37
CA THR A 63 9.82 -0.62 -13.91
C THR A 63 9.35 0.72 -14.47
N GLY A 64 8.02 0.90 -14.58
CA GLY A 64 7.43 2.07 -15.23
C GLY A 64 7.74 2.14 -16.72
N ASP A 65 8.26 1.07 -17.31
CA ASP A 65 8.52 0.92 -18.74
C ASP A 65 7.66 -0.19 -19.34
N ARG A 66 6.93 0.15 -20.40
CA ARG A 66 5.96 -0.74 -21.03
C ARG A 66 6.56 -2.04 -21.58
N LYS A 67 7.83 -2.03 -21.99
CA LYS A 67 8.50 -3.22 -22.57
C LYS A 67 9.00 -4.13 -21.45
N ARG A 68 9.69 -3.56 -20.46
CA ARG A 68 10.22 -4.28 -19.28
C ARG A 68 9.11 -4.86 -18.41
N ASP A 69 7.99 -4.15 -18.28
CA ASP A 69 6.83 -4.57 -17.49
C ASP A 69 6.09 -5.80 -18.06
N ARG A 70 6.48 -6.32 -19.23
CA ARG A 70 5.91 -7.56 -19.81
C ARG A 70 6.32 -8.82 -19.06
N ASN A 71 7.45 -8.77 -18.36
CA ASN A 71 8.08 -9.93 -17.74
C ASN A 71 8.18 -9.78 -16.21
N ILE A 72 7.29 -8.99 -15.61
CA ILE A 72 7.24 -8.79 -14.16
C ILE A 72 6.94 -10.12 -13.47
N ARG A 73 7.60 -10.28 -12.32
CA ARG A 73 7.32 -11.35 -11.36
C ARG A 73 7.04 -10.73 -10.00
N ALA A 74 6.27 -11.42 -9.19
CA ALA A 74 6.07 -11.11 -7.78
C ALA A 74 6.82 -12.13 -6.93
N TYR A 75 7.46 -11.67 -5.86
CA TYR A 75 8.18 -12.54 -4.94
C TYR A 75 7.28 -12.91 -3.78
N ASN A 76 7.19 -14.20 -3.49
CA ASN A 76 6.51 -14.72 -2.33
C ASN A 76 7.54 -14.97 -1.22
N PRO A 77 7.51 -14.20 -0.11
CA PRO A 77 8.44 -14.38 1.01
C PRO A 77 8.24 -15.71 1.74
N VAL A 78 7.04 -16.30 1.67
CA VAL A 78 6.69 -17.55 2.37
C VAL A 78 7.46 -18.75 1.82
N ASP A 79 7.51 -18.92 0.50
CA ASP A 79 8.19 -20.05 -0.14
C ASP A 79 9.50 -19.66 -0.84
N GLY A 80 9.82 -18.35 -0.87
CA GLY A 80 10.99 -17.79 -1.53
C GLY A 80 10.95 -17.85 -3.05
N ARG A 81 9.77 -18.02 -3.67
CA ARG A 81 9.61 -18.17 -5.12
C ARG A 81 9.22 -16.86 -5.78
N ALA A 82 9.70 -16.67 -7.01
CA ALA A 82 9.24 -15.60 -7.89
C ALA A 82 8.16 -16.14 -8.85
N LEU A 83 6.94 -15.66 -8.69
CA LEU A 83 5.76 -16.02 -9.47
C LEU A 83 5.60 -15.08 -10.65
N ARG A 84 5.31 -15.61 -11.85
CA ARG A 84 4.97 -14.76 -12.99
C ARG A 84 3.60 -14.14 -12.76
N VAL A 85 3.51 -12.82 -12.87
CA VAL A 85 2.22 -12.11 -12.79
C VAL A 85 1.91 -11.54 -14.17
N LEU A 86 0.71 -11.83 -14.67
CA LEU A 86 0.25 -11.31 -15.95
C LEU A 86 -0.21 -9.86 -15.76
N LEU A 87 0.66 -8.89 -16.02
CA LEU A 87 0.27 -7.49 -15.92
C LEU A 87 -0.61 -7.08 -17.14
N PRO A 88 -1.86 -6.60 -16.90
CA PRO A 88 -2.73 -6.04 -17.94
C PRO A 88 -2.01 -5.02 -18.81
N LYS A 89 -2.29 -5.02 -20.12
CA LYS A 89 -1.68 -4.09 -21.07
C LYS A 89 -1.90 -2.61 -20.68
N ILE A 90 -3.01 -2.31 -19.99
CA ILE A 90 -3.36 -0.96 -19.53
C ILE A 90 -2.48 -0.46 -18.37
N LEU A 91 -1.92 -1.37 -17.57
CA LEU A 91 -1.07 -1.06 -16.42
C LEU A 91 0.43 -1.02 -16.76
N ARG A 92 0.85 -1.55 -17.91
CA ARG A 92 2.27 -1.55 -18.31
C ARG A 92 2.78 -0.14 -18.55
N GLY A 93 3.89 0.21 -17.90
CA GLY A 93 4.46 1.56 -17.93
C GLY A 93 3.76 2.57 -17.01
N LYS A 94 2.79 2.13 -16.20
CA LYS A 94 2.14 2.96 -15.19
C LYS A 94 2.94 2.94 -13.89
N LYS A 95 2.83 4.01 -13.11
CA LYS A 95 3.31 4.07 -11.74
C LYS A 95 2.21 3.56 -10.82
N PHE A 96 2.52 2.61 -9.95
CA PHE A 96 1.59 2.17 -8.92
C PHE A 96 1.65 3.18 -7.76
N VAL A 97 0.50 3.48 -7.17
CA VAL A 97 0.36 4.51 -6.13
C VAL A 97 -0.44 4.04 -4.91
N GLY A 98 -0.97 2.82 -4.92
CA GLY A 98 -1.70 2.28 -3.78
C GLY A 98 -2.18 0.86 -4.01
N SER A 99 -2.51 0.15 -2.95
CA SER A 99 -3.13 -1.18 -3.00
C SER A 99 -4.24 -1.34 -1.97
N TYR A 100 -5.20 -2.18 -2.30
CA TYR A 100 -6.19 -2.71 -1.38
C TYR A 100 -6.14 -4.25 -1.39
N ASP A 101 -6.73 -4.84 -0.36
CA ASP A 101 -6.70 -6.29 -0.16
C ASP A 101 -7.43 -7.03 -1.28
N GLY A 102 -7.16 -8.32 -1.47
CA GLY A 102 -7.69 -9.08 -2.63
C GLY A 102 -6.97 -8.81 -3.95
N GLY A 103 -5.91 -7.99 -3.97
CA GLY A 103 -5.04 -7.76 -5.13
C GLY A 103 -5.39 -6.54 -5.96
N TRP A 104 -6.13 -5.59 -5.39
CA TRP A 104 -6.43 -4.31 -6.00
C TRP A 104 -5.21 -3.40 -6.02
N VAL A 105 -5.01 -2.70 -7.13
CA VAL A 105 -3.95 -1.71 -7.32
C VAL A 105 -4.51 -0.41 -7.89
N ALA A 106 -4.05 0.71 -7.35
CA ALA A 106 -4.19 2.03 -7.94
C ALA A 106 -2.92 2.37 -8.75
N ALA A 107 -3.08 2.84 -9.97
CA ALA A 107 -1.98 3.20 -10.85
C ALA A 107 -2.26 4.49 -11.64
N THR A 108 -1.21 5.24 -11.95
CA THR A 108 -1.27 6.50 -12.71
C THR A 108 -0.27 6.52 -13.86
N SER A 109 -0.49 7.42 -14.82
CA SER A 109 0.49 7.64 -15.90
C SER A 109 1.81 8.15 -15.33
N ARG A 110 2.92 7.78 -16.00
CA ARG A 110 4.24 8.32 -15.66
C ARG A 110 4.38 9.80 -16.00
N ARG A 111 3.73 10.24 -17.09
CA ARG A 111 3.75 11.66 -17.49
C ARG A 111 2.74 12.41 -16.63
N GLU A 112 3.25 13.33 -15.81
CA GLU A 112 2.45 14.09 -14.85
C GLU A 112 1.24 14.78 -15.51
N ARG A 113 1.43 15.33 -16.72
CA ARG A 113 0.37 15.99 -17.52
C ARG A 113 -0.74 15.06 -18.02
N ASP A 114 -0.50 13.75 -18.07
CA ASP A 114 -1.45 12.72 -18.55
C ASP A 114 -1.89 11.74 -17.44
N SER A 115 -1.74 12.14 -16.18
CA SER A 115 -1.98 11.25 -15.03
C SER A 115 -3.45 10.94 -14.84
N GLN A 116 -3.91 9.86 -15.47
CA GLN A 116 -5.20 9.24 -15.19
C GLN A 116 -5.04 8.11 -14.17
N LEU A 117 -5.85 8.14 -13.12
CA LEU A 117 -5.98 7.10 -12.11
C LEU A 117 -6.74 5.90 -12.69
N LEU A 118 -6.18 4.72 -12.45
CA LEU A 118 -6.77 3.44 -12.76
C LEU A 118 -6.78 2.60 -11.50
N ILE A 119 -7.89 1.91 -11.24
CA ILE A 119 -8.00 0.93 -10.15
C ILE A 119 -8.37 -0.41 -10.78
N VAL A 120 -7.50 -1.40 -10.62
CA VAL A 120 -7.61 -2.72 -11.27
C VAL A 120 -7.24 -3.80 -10.27
N ASN A 121 -7.93 -4.94 -10.31
CA ASN A 121 -7.50 -6.13 -9.61
C ASN A 121 -6.56 -6.93 -10.51
N LEU A 122 -5.34 -7.20 -10.05
CA LEU A 122 -4.31 -7.86 -10.87
C LEU A 122 -4.59 -9.33 -11.17
N PHE A 123 -5.47 -9.97 -10.41
CA PHE A 123 -5.72 -11.40 -10.52
C PHE A 123 -7.05 -11.69 -11.22
N SER A 124 -8.11 -10.98 -10.86
CA SER A 124 -9.41 -11.10 -11.53
C SER A 124 -9.50 -10.29 -12.83
N MET A 125 -8.55 -9.38 -13.06
CA MET A 125 -8.52 -8.45 -14.20
C MET A 125 -9.72 -7.46 -14.24
N VAL A 126 -10.50 -7.39 -13.16
CA VAL A 126 -11.61 -6.45 -13.04
C VAL A 126 -11.07 -5.04 -12.84
N GLN A 127 -11.66 -4.08 -13.53
CA GLN A 127 -11.37 -2.65 -13.39
C GLN A 127 -12.55 -1.94 -12.73
N VAL A 128 -12.28 -1.08 -11.75
CA VAL A 128 -13.30 -0.20 -11.18
C VAL A 128 -13.71 0.84 -12.22
N ALA A 129 -15.01 0.98 -12.43
CA ALA A 129 -15.56 2.00 -13.29
C ALA A 129 -15.40 3.39 -12.63
N LEU A 130 -14.47 4.17 -13.17
CA LEU A 130 -14.25 5.58 -12.80
C LEU A 130 -14.70 6.47 -13.96
N SER A 131 -15.47 7.53 -13.66
CA SER A 131 -15.76 8.61 -14.63
C SER A 131 -14.48 9.37 -14.99
N ASP A 132 -14.50 10.13 -16.09
CA ASP A 132 -13.31 10.88 -16.53
C ASP A 132 -12.82 11.88 -15.46
N ASN A 133 -13.77 12.46 -14.73
CA ASN A 133 -13.53 13.38 -13.61
C ASN A 133 -12.91 12.65 -12.40
N GLN A 134 -13.24 11.37 -12.16
CA GLN A 134 -12.62 10.57 -11.08
C GLN A 134 -11.19 10.18 -11.44
N ARG A 135 -10.90 10.02 -12.74
CA ARG A 135 -9.58 9.61 -13.22
C ARG A 135 -8.56 10.75 -13.12
N SER A 136 -8.98 12.00 -13.10
CA SER A 136 -8.07 13.15 -13.12
C SER A 136 -8.21 13.99 -11.86
N ILE A 137 -7.15 14.09 -11.06
CA ILE A 137 -7.10 15.06 -9.96
C ILE A 137 -6.58 16.38 -10.55
N VAL A 138 -7.42 17.41 -10.59
CA VAL A 138 -7.05 18.72 -11.15
C VAL A 138 -7.12 19.76 -10.05
N CYS A 139 -6.12 20.64 -9.97
CA CYS A 139 -6.21 21.85 -9.16
C CYS A 139 -5.78 23.07 -9.97
N ALA A 140 -6.41 24.21 -9.69
CA ALA A 140 -5.99 25.54 -10.14
C ALA A 140 -4.89 26.17 -9.26
N CYS A 141 -4.35 25.39 -8.31
CA CYS A 141 -3.28 25.80 -7.43
C CYS A 141 -2.02 26.15 -8.26
N PRO A 142 -1.40 27.33 -8.07
CA PRO A 142 -0.10 27.61 -8.67
C PRO A 142 0.92 26.58 -8.18
N ASP A 143 1.80 26.12 -9.08
CA ASP A 143 2.96 25.34 -8.65
C ASP A 143 3.89 26.24 -7.82
N ALA A 144 4.58 25.69 -6.82
CA ALA A 144 5.46 26.49 -5.94
C ALA A 144 6.60 27.19 -6.70
N PHE A 145 6.82 26.79 -7.96
CA PHE A 145 7.84 27.29 -8.87
C PHE A 145 7.26 28.05 -10.09
N GLU A 146 5.94 28.21 -10.20
CA GLU A 146 5.30 28.97 -11.29
C GLU A 146 4.83 30.35 -10.79
N GLU A 147 5.02 31.40 -11.60
CA GLU A 147 4.53 32.73 -11.28
C GLU A 147 2.99 32.76 -11.15
N PRO A 148 2.44 33.55 -10.20
CA PRO A 148 1.00 33.57 -9.90
C PRO A 148 0.09 33.81 -11.13
N ASP A 149 0.57 34.61 -12.08
CA ASP A 149 -0.20 35.01 -13.27
C ASP A 149 -0.26 33.92 -14.36
N ASN A 150 0.49 32.83 -14.22
CA ASN A 150 0.50 31.69 -15.16
C ASN A 150 -0.21 30.43 -14.62
N ALA A 151 -0.95 30.53 -13.50
CA ALA A 151 -1.65 29.42 -12.87
C ALA A 151 -2.74 28.81 -13.78
N ARG A 152 -2.34 27.86 -14.64
CA ARG A 152 -3.27 27.04 -15.42
C ARG A 152 -3.69 25.83 -14.58
N THR A 153 -4.98 25.51 -14.61
CA THR A 153 -5.49 24.23 -14.10
C THR A 153 -4.66 23.09 -14.68
N SER A 154 -3.93 22.40 -13.81
CA SER A 154 -3.03 21.33 -14.22
C SER A 154 -3.21 20.12 -13.30
N ARG A 155 -3.03 18.93 -13.90
CA ARG A 155 -3.21 17.66 -13.19
C ARG A 155 -2.23 17.59 -12.01
N ALA A 156 -2.76 17.31 -10.83
CA ALA A 156 -1.96 17.15 -9.62
C ALA A 156 -1.35 15.74 -9.59
N PRO A 157 -0.01 15.61 -9.58
CA PRO A 157 0.63 14.30 -9.52
C PRO A 157 0.28 13.57 -8.22
N VAL A 158 -0.21 12.35 -8.37
CA VAL A 158 -0.58 11.47 -7.24
C VAL A 158 0.64 10.72 -6.75
N VAL A 159 0.86 10.77 -5.44
CA VAL A 159 1.98 10.10 -4.76
C VAL A 159 1.52 8.79 -4.14
N LYS A 160 0.42 8.83 -3.39
CA LYS A 160 -0.18 7.69 -2.69
C LYS A 160 -1.71 7.73 -2.81
N VAL A 161 -2.36 6.58 -2.89
CA VAL A 161 -3.83 6.42 -2.79
C VAL A 161 -4.12 5.33 -1.77
N ILE A 162 -5.04 5.62 -0.86
CA ILE A 162 -5.64 4.64 0.07
C ILE A 162 -7.15 4.58 -0.15
N PHE A 163 -7.75 3.49 0.30
CA PHE A 163 -9.16 3.21 0.15
C PHE A 163 -9.78 3.05 1.54
N SER A 164 -10.98 3.59 1.75
CA SER A 164 -11.70 3.40 3.02
C SER A 164 -12.34 2.01 3.13
N ASP A 165 -12.58 1.35 2.00
CA ASP A 165 -13.31 0.08 1.89
C ASP A 165 -12.96 -0.61 0.55
N ASP A 166 -13.58 -1.76 0.25
CA ASP A 166 -13.40 -2.46 -1.02
C ASP A 166 -13.65 -1.49 -2.20
N PRO A 167 -12.73 -1.41 -3.19
CA PRO A 167 -12.85 -0.48 -4.32
C PRO A 167 -14.10 -0.64 -5.18
N THR A 168 -14.84 -1.75 -5.06
CA THR A 168 -16.12 -1.99 -5.75
C THR A 168 -17.34 -1.61 -4.91
N SER A 169 -17.16 -1.31 -3.63
CA SER A 169 -18.19 -0.81 -2.73
C SER A 169 -18.62 0.60 -3.16
N SER A 170 -19.93 0.83 -3.25
CA SER A 170 -20.52 2.14 -3.59
C SER A 170 -20.28 3.22 -2.53
N GLY A 171 -19.77 2.82 -1.35
CA GLY A 171 -19.34 3.69 -0.26
C GLY A 171 -17.86 4.02 -0.25
N CYS A 172 -17.04 3.37 -1.08
CA CYS A 172 -15.58 3.51 -0.99
C CYS A 172 -15.13 4.95 -1.26
N ILE A 173 -14.36 5.50 -0.32
CA ILE A 173 -13.69 6.80 -0.45
C ILE A 173 -12.22 6.54 -0.79
N LEU A 174 -11.79 7.14 -1.90
CA LEU A 174 -10.40 7.26 -2.29
C LEU A 174 -9.81 8.48 -1.58
N ALA A 175 -8.73 8.29 -0.83
CA ALA A 175 -7.93 9.38 -0.29
C ALA A 175 -6.54 9.35 -0.92
N ALA A 176 -6.12 10.46 -1.50
CA ALA A 176 -4.88 10.57 -2.26
C ALA A 176 -3.95 11.64 -1.70
N ILE A 177 -2.67 11.31 -1.59
CA ILE A 177 -1.61 12.29 -1.38
C ILE A 177 -1.20 12.85 -2.74
N THR A 178 -1.16 14.18 -2.88
CA THR A 178 -0.72 14.85 -4.12
C THR A 178 0.42 15.82 -3.84
N LYS A 179 1.30 16.03 -4.82
CA LYS A 179 2.42 16.99 -4.70
C LYS A 179 1.99 18.44 -4.47
N ARG A 180 0.74 18.80 -4.77
CA ARG A 180 0.22 20.17 -4.70
C ARG A 180 -0.80 20.38 -3.60
N CYS A 181 -1.87 19.59 -3.61
CA CYS A 181 -3.02 19.83 -2.74
C CYS A 181 -2.98 19.06 -1.42
N LYS A 182 -1.85 18.42 -1.10
CA LYS A 182 -1.63 17.54 0.06
C LYS A 182 -2.58 16.33 0.11
N ILE A 183 -3.87 16.53 0.38
CA ILE A 183 -4.90 15.47 0.40
C ILE A 183 -6.00 15.78 -0.60
N ALA A 184 -6.41 14.77 -1.37
CA ALA A 184 -7.58 14.79 -2.26
C ALA A 184 -8.49 13.61 -1.95
N LEU A 185 -9.81 13.84 -1.86
CA LEU A 185 -10.83 12.81 -1.64
C LEU A 185 -11.77 12.67 -2.83
N CYS A 186 -12.18 11.45 -3.14
CA CYS A 186 -13.23 11.14 -4.10
C CYS A 186 -14.00 9.90 -3.65
N ARG A 187 -15.32 9.90 -3.82
CA ARG A 187 -16.12 8.68 -3.63
C ARG A 187 -16.13 7.87 -4.92
N VAL A 188 -16.03 6.55 -4.86
CA VAL A 188 -16.14 5.68 -6.03
C VAL A 188 -17.58 5.66 -6.54
N GLY A 189 -17.77 5.66 -7.86
CA GLY A 189 -19.09 5.64 -8.49
C GLY A 189 -19.95 6.91 -8.34
N SER A 190 -19.44 7.99 -7.72
CA SER A 190 -20.19 9.24 -7.62
C SER A 190 -20.25 9.97 -8.97
N SER A 191 -21.45 10.36 -9.37
CA SER A 191 -21.73 11.24 -10.53
C SER A 191 -21.86 12.72 -10.15
N GLY A 192 -21.47 13.09 -8.92
CA GLY A 192 -21.77 14.40 -8.31
C GLY A 192 -21.17 15.60 -9.05
N GLU A 193 -21.71 16.78 -8.75
CA GLU A 193 -21.22 18.05 -9.26
C GLU A 193 -19.78 18.34 -8.79
N ALA A 194 -19.03 19.06 -9.62
CA ALA A 194 -17.63 19.35 -9.36
C ALA A 194 -17.43 20.08 -8.03
N THR A 195 -16.76 19.44 -7.08
CA THR A 195 -16.40 20.07 -5.82
C THR A 195 -15.09 20.84 -6.01
N LEU A 196 -15.17 22.16 -5.83
CA LEU A 196 -13.98 23.01 -5.74
C LEU A 196 -13.06 22.54 -4.61
N CYS A 197 -11.75 22.56 -4.86
CA CYS A 197 -10.71 22.58 -3.85
C CYS A 197 -11.12 23.50 -2.67
N LEU A 198 -11.28 22.96 -1.45
CA LEU A 198 -11.67 23.77 -0.29
C LEU A 198 -10.63 24.85 0.03
N CYS A 199 -9.36 24.63 -0.33
CA CYS A 199 -8.32 25.63 -0.11
C CYS A 199 -8.41 26.84 -1.06
N CYS A 200 -8.95 26.68 -2.27
CA CYS A 200 -9.16 27.81 -3.19
C CYS A 200 -10.29 28.76 -2.73
N ARG A 201 -11.05 28.43 -1.68
CA ARG A 201 -12.00 29.37 -1.07
C ARG A 201 -11.34 30.41 -0.15
N LEU A 202 -10.10 30.18 0.31
CA LEU A 202 -9.52 30.91 1.45
C LEU A 202 -8.33 31.82 1.12
N THR A 203 -7.77 31.78 -0.09
CA THR A 203 -6.63 32.64 -0.44
C THR A 203 -7.07 33.81 -1.32
N THR A 204 -6.99 35.00 -0.71
CA THR A 204 -7.13 36.37 -1.23
C THR A 204 -8.48 36.81 -1.81
N GLN A 205 -8.94 37.96 -1.33
CA GLN A 205 -10.16 38.65 -1.77
C GLN A 205 -10.11 39.03 -3.26
N ASP A 206 -8.90 39.08 -3.84
CA ASP A 206 -8.62 39.36 -5.25
C ASP A 206 -8.75 38.14 -6.18
N PHE A 207 -8.54 36.92 -5.70
CA PHE A 207 -8.72 35.68 -6.50
C PHE A 207 -10.17 35.19 -6.54
N ARG A 208 -11.09 35.90 -5.89
CA ARG A 208 -12.54 35.59 -5.86
C ARG A 208 -13.25 35.83 -7.19
N ARG A 209 -12.60 36.49 -8.16
CA ARG A 209 -13.26 36.92 -9.42
C ARG A 209 -12.90 36.12 -10.67
N SER A 210 -11.91 35.22 -10.67
CA SER A 210 -11.45 34.58 -11.94
C SER A 210 -11.49 33.05 -12.01
N LEU A 211 -11.76 32.32 -10.92
CA LEU A 211 -11.88 30.86 -10.99
C LEU A 211 -13.35 30.44 -11.01
N ASN A 212 -13.91 30.33 -12.20
CA ASN A 212 -15.10 29.51 -12.39
C ASN A 212 -14.77 28.08 -11.91
N PRO A 213 -15.62 27.42 -11.09
CA PRO A 213 -15.50 26.00 -10.85
C PRO A 213 -15.37 25.30 -12.20
N SER A 214 -14.27 24.59 -12.44
CA SER A 214 -14.24 23.68 -13.57
C SER A 214 -15.29 22.61 -13.30
N PRO A 215 -16.29 22.42 -14.17
CA PRO A 215 -17.31 21.38 -14.02
C PRO A 215 -16.75 19.94 -14.06
N GLU A 216 -15.42 19.78 -14.18
CA GLU A 216 -14.73 18.50 -14.35
C GLU A 216 -14.06 17.96 -13.07
N ASN A 217 -14.04 18.71 -11.94
CA ASN A 217 -13.31 18.27 -10.75
C ASN A 217 -14.23 17.82 -9.60
N ILE A 218 -14.42 16.52 -9.43
CA ILE A 218 -15.20 15.92 -8.32
C ILE A 218 -14.32 15.51 -7.13
N TRP A 219 -13.03 15.86 -7.16
CA TRP A 219 -12.11 15.65 -6.06
C TRP A 219 -12.15 16.82 -5.09
N THR A 220 -12.42 16.54 -3.83
CA THR A 220 -12.33 17.52 -2.77
C THR A 220 -10.92 17.56 -2.23
N THR A 221 -10.26 18.71 -2.25
CA THR A 221 -8.84 18.81 -1.85
C THR A 221 -8.61 19.79 -0.69
N ARG A 222 -7.54 19.55 0.08
CA ARG A 222 -7.13 20.42 1.20
C ARG A 222 -5.62 20.44 1.39
N GLY A 223 -5.02 21.62 1.21
CA GLY A 223 -3.62 21.91 1.50
C GLY A 223 -2.98 23.00 0.64
N CYS A 224 -3.77 23.80 -0.07
CA CYS A 224 -3.28 24.81 -1.03
C CYS A 224 -3.04 26.12 -0.28
N GLY A 225 -1.88 26.23 0.33
CA GLY A 225 -1.36 27.45 0.90
C GLY A 225 -0.03 27.75 0.24
N LEU A 226 0.02 28.88 -0.47
CA LEU A 226 1.26 29.59 -0.78
C LEU A 226 2.05 29.71 0.54
N TYR A 227 3.33 29.33 0.50
CA TYR A 227 4.30 29.38 1.60
C TYR A 227 4.34 28.18 2.57
N ALA A 228 5.45 27.44 2.40
CA ALA A 228 6.37 26.94 3.43
C ALA A 228 6.01 25.68 4.28
N GLU A 229 6.87 24.66 4.08
CA GLU A 229 7.53 23.82 5.11
C GLU A 229 6.91 22.52 5.63
N ARG A 230 5.63 22.18 5.37
CA ARG A 230 5.08 20.90 5.88
C ARG A 230 4.46 20.03 4.79
N GLU A 231 5.26 19.11 4.26
CA GLU A 231 4.85 18.02 3.37
C GLU A 231 4.10 16.92 4.15
N LEU A 232 3.21 16.19 3.49
CA LEU A 232 2.49 15.05 4.08
C LEU A 232 3.28 13.77 3.81
N VAL A 233 3.71 13.08 4.86
CA VAL A 233 4.47 11.82 4.78
C VAL A 233 3.53 10.67 4.43
N ASP A 234 2.44 10.55 5.18
CA ASP A 234 1.54 9.41 5.06
C ASP A 234 0.09 9.72 5.45
N ILE A 235 -0.85 8.90 4.96
CA ILE A 235 -2.27 8.91 5.33
C ILE A 235 -2.76 7.48 5.60
N ALA A 236 -3.68 7.35 6.54
CA ALA A 236 -4.35 6.09 6.85
C ALA A 236 -5.80 6.31 7.31
N PHE A 237 -6.66 5.35 6.96
CA PHE A 237 -7.96 5.20 7.62
C PHE A 237 -7.78 4.39 8.90
N CYS A 238 -8.45 4.80 9.98
CA CYS A 238 -8.59 4.03 11.21
C CYS A 238 -9.98 4.30 11.80
N ASN A 239 -10.76 3.23 12.03
CA ASN A 239 -12.13 3.32 12.55
C ASN A 239 -13.03 4.32 11.78
N GLY A 240 -12.92 4.33 10.44
CA GLY A 240 -13.68 5.25 9.57
C GLY A 240 -13.22 6.72 9.61
N GLN A 241 -12.16 7.04 10.35
CA GLN A 241 -11.57 8.38 10.41
C GLN A 241 -10.28 8.42 9.59
N LEU A 242 -9.98 9.58 9.00
CA LEU A 242 -8.77 9.76 8.20
C LEU A 242 -7.70 10.46 9.04
N PHE A 243 -6.50 9.91 9.04
CA PHE A 243 -5.34 10.48 9.72
C PHE A 243 -4.27 10.84 8.70
N GLY A 244 -3.48 11.88 9.00
CA GLY A 244 -2.34 12.29 8.19
C GLY A 244 -1.12 12.60 9.03
N LEU A 245 0.04 12.10 8.60
CA LEU A 245 1.34 12.29 9.22
C LEU A 245 2.14 13.33 8.43
N MET A 246 2.65 14.38 9.08
CA MET A 246 3.39 15.48 8.43
C MET A 246 4.91 15.30 8.51
N VAL A 247 5.64 15.85 7.52
CA VAL A 247 7.10 15.90 7.44
C VAL A 247 7.66 16.69 8.62
N GLY A 248 8.80 16.23 9.15
CA GLY A 248 9.36 16.72 10.41
C GLY A 248 8.89 15.95 11.64
N GLY A 249 7.97 14.98 11.48
CA GLY A 249 7.74 13.90 12.44
C GLY A 249 7.09 14.26 13.78
N CYS A 250 6.65 15.51 13.97
CA CYS A 250 6.15 15.98 15.26
C CYS A 250 4.62 16.08 15.37
N ASP A 251 3.88 16.02 14.26
CA ASP A 251 2.44 16.26 14.27
C ASP A 251 1.63 15.18 13.51
N LEU A 252 0.56 14.73 14.15
CA LEU A 252 -0.45 13.84 13.58
C LEU A 252 -1.79 14.58 13.46
N TYR A 253 -2.40 14.57 12.28
CA TYR A 253 -3.64 15.28 12.01
C TYR A 253 -4.81 14.31 11.90
N LYS A 254 -5.89 14.61 12.60
CA LYS A 254 -7.14 13.85 12.55
C LYS A 254 -8.18 14.61 11.73
N TYR A 255 -8.67 13.98 10.67
CA TYR A 255 -9.68 14.52 9.77
C TYR A 255 -11.01 13.80 9.95
N ARG A 256 -12.09 14.58 9.95
CA ARG A 256 -13.46 14.08 9.77
C ARG A 256 -13.78 14.16 8.29
N ILE A 257 -14.44 13.12 7.79
CA ILE A 257 -15.01 13.13 6.45
C ILE A 257 -16.52 13.27 6.59
N ASP A 258 -17.04 14.35 6.03
CA ASP A 258 -18.47 14.63 5.93
C ASP A 258 -18.89 14.50 4.46
N LEU A 259 -20.19 14.35 4.19
CA LEU A 259 -20.72 14.35 2.82
C LEU A 259 -21.45 15.67 2.56
N ASN A 260 -21.03 16.40 1.54
CA ASN A 260 -21.74 17.58 1.03
C ASN A 260 -22.26 17.24 -0.37
N GLU A 261 -23.59 17.14 -0.53
CA GLU A 261 -24.24 16.78 -1.81
C GLU A 261 -23.67 15.48 -2.43
N GLY A 262 -23.30 14.52 -1.57
CA GLY A 262 -22.72 13.24 -1.98
C GLY A 262 -21.21 13.24 -2.22
N ALA A 263 -20.57 14.41 -2.26
CA ALA A 263 -19.11 14.54 -2.35
C ALA A 263 -18.45 14.51 -0.96
N PRO A 264 -17.35 13.75 -0.76
CA PRO A 264 -16.67 13.70 0.52
C PRO A 264 -15.89 14.99 0.78
N VAL A 265 -16.06 15.58 1.96
CA VAL A 265 -15.41 16.82 2.42
C VAL A 265 -14.61 16.54 3.67
N ILE A 266 -13.37 17.05 3.73
CA ILE A 266 -12.51 16.89 4.91
C ILE A 266 -12.44 18.14 5.77
N THR A 267 -12.60 17.94 7.08
CA THR A 267 -12.44 18.96 8.11
C THR A 267 -11.40 18.50 9.12
N LEU A 268 -10.47 19.39 9.53
CA LEU A 268 -9.44 19.06 10.53
C LEU A 268 -10.14 19.15 11.86
N VAL A 269 -10.14 18.05 12.59
CA VAL A 269 -10.77 18.00 13.91
C VAL A 269 -9.73 18.30 14.97
N TYR A 270 -8.56 17.68 14.87
CA TYR A 270 -7.51 17.81 15.87
C TYR A 270 -6.12 17.79 15.22
N GLN A 271 -5.23 18.56 15.81
CA GLN A 271 -3.80 18.46 15.63
C GLN A 271 -3.20 17.88 16.91
N ILE A 272 -2.59 16.71 16.80
CA ILE A 272 -1.93 16.02 17.90
C ILE A 272 -0.46 16.41 17.84
N HIS A 273 -0.10 17.38 18.67
CA HIS A 273 1.28 17.74 18.97
C HIS A 273 1.78 16.76 20.05
N GLN A 274 3.05 16.34 20.01
CA GLN A 274 3.68 15.34 20.91
C GLN A 274 3.63 13.90 20.40
N MET A 275 4.27 13.68 19.25
CA MET A 275 4.71 12.33 18.86
C MET A 275 5.67 11.76 19.91
N PRO A 276 5.79 10.43 20.07
CA PRO A 276 6.52 9.81 21.20
C PRO A 276 8.03 10.12 21.23
N PHE A 277 8.54 10.77 20.19
CA PHE A 277 9.97 10.96 19.92
C PHE A 277 10.50 12.33 20.36
N VAL A 278 9.65 13.23 20.88
CA VAL A 278 10.01 14.65 21.15
C VAL A 278 11.06 14.82 22.27
N HIS A 279 11.33 13.78 23.08
CA HIS A 279 12.29 13.84 24.19
C HIS A 279 13.58 13.02 23.98
N VAL A 280 13.82 12.46 22.78
CA VAL A 280 15.06 11.73 22.50
C VAL A 280 16.08 12.70 21.88
N PRO A 281 17.27 12.90 22.48
CA PRO A 281 18.28 13.76 21.90
C PRO A 281 18.82 13.13 20.61
N ARG A 282 18.77 13.89 19.52
CA ARG A 282 19.30 13.64 18.17
C ARG A 282 18.38 12.92 17.19
N TRP A 283 18.55 13.31 15.93
CA TRP A 283 17.84 13.00 14.69
C TRP A 283 17.73 11.51 14.29
N ASP A 284 17.58 10.61 15.27
CA ASP A 284 17.70 9.16 15.04
C ASP A 284 16.37 8.49 14.67
N TYR A 285 15.21 9.14 14.78
CA TYR A 285 13.90 8.53 14.48
C TYR A 285 13.09 9.34 13.45
N CYS A 286 12.69 8.69 12.35
CA CYS A 286 11.79 9.26 11.35
C CYS A 286 10.49 8.45 11.31
N PRO A 287 9.34 9.00 11.75
CA PRO A 287 8.06 8.33 11.55
C PRO A 287 7.79 8.25 10.05
N ARG A 288 7.55 7.03 9.56
CA ARG A 288 7.40 6.76 8.13
C ARG A 288 5.99 6.37 7.74
N TYR A 289 5.28 5.68 8.64
CA TYR A 289 3.99 5.06 8.33
C TYR A 289 3.01 5.24 9.47
N ILE A 290 1.76 5.54 9.11
CA ILE A 290 0.61 5.39 10.01
C ILE A 290 -0.28 4.26 9.50
N PHE A 291 -0.86 3.50 10.42
CA PHE A 291 -1.67 2.34 10.09
C PHE A 291 -2.65 2.00 11.21
N GLU A 292 -3.64 1.17 10.90
CA GLU A 292 -4.51 0.59 11.90
C GLU A 292 -3.92 -0.73 12.41
N LEU A 293 -3.74 -0.83 13.73
CA LEU A 293 -3.32 -2.02 14.46
C LEU A 293 -4.43 -2.39 15.45
N CYS A 294 -5.13 -3.50 15.19
CA CYS A 294 -6.19 -4.03 16.05
C CYS A 294 -7.25 -2.97 16.46
N GLY A 295 -7.70 -2.15 15.51
CA GLY A 295 -8.69 -1.09 15.77
C GLY A 295 -8.13 0.17 16.43
N LYS A 296 -6.81 0.30 16.58
CA LYS A 296 -6.16 1.52 17.06
C LYS A 296 -5.23 2.09 16.02
N LEU A 297 -5.03 3.40 16.06
CA LEU A 297 -4.04 4.04 15.22
C LEU A 297 -2.64 3.77 15.77
N ALA A 298 -1.75 3.33 14.90
CA ALA A 298 -0.35 3.11 15.22
C ALA A 298 0.59 3.85 14.25
N VAL A 299 1.80 4.13 14.71
CA VAL A 299 2.89 4.73 13.93
C VAL A 299 4.07 3.76 13.93
N VAL A 300 4.69 3.56 12.76
CA VAL A 300 6.03 2.99 12.69
C VAL A 300 7.04 4.11 12.50
N SER A 301 8.04 4.16 13.37
CA SER A 301 9.24 4.95 13.16
C SER A 301 10.40 4.08 12.77
N GLU A 302 11.04 4.48 11.68
CA GLU A 302 12.38 4.02 11.33
C GLU A 302 13.37 4.73 12.24
N ALA A 303 14.41 4.00 12.64
CA ALA A 303 15.44 4.52 13.48
C ALA A 303 16.82 4.26 12.87
N ASN A 304 17.62 5.32 12.76
CA ASN A 304 18.94 5.31 12.13
C ASN A 304 20.00 5.09 13.21
N SER A 305 20.62 3.91 13.23
CA SER A 305 21.79 3.65 14.06
C SER A 305 23.06 4.19 13.39
N ALA A 306 23.18 5.51 13.22
CA ALA A 306 24.40 6.13 12.67
C ALA A 306 25.64 5.92 13.57
N LEU A 307 25.46 5.46 14.81
CA LEU A 307 26.51 5.36 15.83
C LEU A 307 27.35 4.07 15.81
N LYS A 308 27.03 3.07 14.99
CA LYS A 308 27.68 1.74 15.09
C LYS A 308 28.36 1.22 13.82
N GLY A 309 28.52 2.01 12.77
CA GLY A 309 29.19 1.53 11.54
C GLY A 309 28.47 0.35 10.83
N TYR A 310 27.31 -0.04 11.34
CA TYR A 310 26.36 -0.98 10.75
C TYR A 310 25.09 -0.17 10.46
N GLU A 311 24.82 0.10 9.19
CA GLU A 311 23.60 0.76 8.73
C GLU A 311 22.43 -0.24 8.74
N SER A 312 22.06 -0.75 9.93
CA SER A 312 20.84 -1.51 10.11
C SER A 312 19.68 -0.58 10.44
N CYS A 313 18.56 -0.75 9.72
CA CYS A 313 17.32 -0.03 10.01
C CYS A 313 16.57 -0.81 11.08
N PHE A 314 16.34 -0.17 12.22
CA PHE A 314 15.48 -0.72 13.26
C PHE A 314 14.17 0.06 13.32
N PHE A 315 13.10 -0.61 13.73
CA PHE A 315 11.77 -0.03 13.73
C PHE A 315 11.18 -0.09 15.13
N LYS A 316 10.54 1.01 15.52
CA LYS A 316 9.70 1.04 16.72
C LYS A 316 8.26 1.35 16.32
N VAL A 317 7.34 0.69 17.02
CA VAL A 317 5.90 0.82 16.78
C VAL A 317 5.28 1.47 18.01
N PHE A 318 4.37 2.42 17.79
CA PHE A 318 3.68 3.11 18.86
C PHE A 318 2.19 3.15 18.58
N GLU A 319 1.38 2.81 19.57
CA GLU A 319 -0.07 2.93 19.54
C GLU A 319 -0.51 4.27 20.16
N LEU A 320 -1.48 4.91 19.52
CA LEU A 320 -2.13 6.10 20.03
C LEU A 320 -3.12 5.69 21.14
N MET A 321 -2.92 6.24 22.33
CA MET A 321 -3.77 6.05 23.50
C MET A 321 -4.61 7.29 23.71
N ASN A 322 -5.93 7.11 23.83
CA ASN A 322 -6.83 8.18 24.26
C ASN A 322 -6.68 8.36 25.76
N GLU A 323 -6.34 9.57 26.22
CA GLU A 323 -6.47 9.87 27.64
C GLU A 323 -7.94 10.13 28.01
N ALA A 324 -8.26 10.02 29.30
CA ALA A 324 -9.58 10.34 29.84
C ALA A 324 -9.97 11.81 29.63
N THR A 325 -8.99 12.69 29.35
CA THR A 325 -9.23 14.09 29.02
C THR A 325 -9.36 14.31 27.51
N PRO A 326 -10.48 14.91 27.04
CA PRO A 326 -10.67 15.17 25.62
C PRO A 326 -9.53 16.02 25.03
N GLY A 327 -8.95 15.56 23.92
CA GLY A 327 -7.89 16.28 23.21
C GLY A 327 -6.46 16.00 23.71
N ARG A 328 -6.28 15.19 24.75
CA ARG A 328 -4.97 14.72 25.19
C ARG A 328 -4.72 13.30 24.71
N TYR A 329 -3.58 13.12 24.05
CA TYR A 329 -3.18 11.84 23.47
C TYR A 329 -1.81 11.49 23.99
N THR A 330 -1.63 10.21 24.32
CA THR A 330 -0.32 9.64 24.64
C THR A 330 0.00 8.51 23.68
N TRP A 331 1.26 8.13 23.67
CA TRP A 331 1.76 7.05 22.83
C TRP A 331 2.33 5.96 23.73
N ALA A 332 1.98 4.71 23.45
CA ALA A 332 2.56 3.55 24.09
C ALA A 332 3.44 2.80 23.08
N GLU A 333 4.69 2.50 23.45
CA GLU A 333 5.54 1.62 22.64
C GLU A 333 4.93 0.22 22.60
N VAL A 334 4.75 -0.30 21.39
CA VAL A 334 4.31 -1.66 21.14
C VAL A 334 5.56 -2.52 21.00
N THR A 335 5.69 -3.51 21.90
CA THR A 335 6.82 -4.43 21.90
C THR A 335 6.54 -5.72 21.15
N THR A 336 5.28 -6.02 20.83
CA THR A 336 4.89 -7.18 20.04
C THR A 336 3.72 -6.89 19.11
N LEU A 337 3.78 -7.38 17.88
CA LEU A 337 2.65 -7.39 16.93
C LEU A 337 1.74 -8.63 17.12
N GLY A 338 2.08 -9.51 18.07
CA GLY A 338 1.41 -10.80 18.26
C GLY A 338 1.53 -11.69 17.03
N GLU A 339 0.44 -12.38 16.68
CA GLU A 339 0.31 -13.21 15.46
C GLU A 339 0.21 -12.37 14.17
N HIS A 340 0.90 -11.23 14.08
CA HIS A 340 0.89 -10.39 12.88
C HIS A 340 2.29 -10.10 12.37
N ALA A 341 2.38 -9.95 11.06
CA ALA A 341 3.54 -9.41 10.37
C ALA A 341 3.14 -8.11 9.65
N LEU A 342 4.02 -7.11 9.71
CA LEU A 342 3.80 -5.81 9.10
C LEU A 342 4.69 -5.63 7.87
N PHE A 343 4.08 -5.30 6.74
CA PHE A 343 4.77 -5.11 5.47
C PHE A 343 4.76 -3.64 5.10
N LEU A 344 5.93 -3.04 4.99
CA LEU A 344 6.10 -1.62 4.72
C LEU A 344 6.57 -1.44 3.27
N GLY A 345 5.81 -0.66 2.51
CA GLY A 345 5.97 -0.28 1.10
C GLY A 345 6.00 1.24 0.95
N PRO A 346 6.58 1.84 -0.10
CA PRO A 346 6.80 3.29 -0.14
C PRO A 346 5.48 4.07 -0.27
N GLN A 347 4.40 3.35 -0.62
CA GLN A 347 3.08 3.89 -0.87
C GLN A 347 1.99 3.05 -0.19
N SER A 348 2.34 2.07 0.64
CA SER A 348 1.37 1.14 1.22
C SER A 348 1.98 0.42 2.43
N TYR A 349 1.18 0.21 3.47
CA TYR A 349 1.46 -0.82 4.46
C TYR A 349 0.48 -2.00 4.26
N LYS A 350 0.83 -3.17 4.78
CA LYS A 350 -0.09 -4.30 4.96
C LYS A 350 0.16 -4.99 6.29
N LEU A 351 -0.88 -5.17 7.09
CA LEU A 351 -0.84 -5.97 8.30
C LEU A 351 -1.43 -7.34 7.97
N VAL A 352 -0.67 -8.40 8.22
CA VAL A 352 -1.06 -9.77 7.85
C VAL A 352 -1.07 -10.63 9.09
N HIS A 353 -2.14 -11.37 9.30
CA HIS A 353 -2.22 -12.38 10.35
C HIS A 353 -1.37 -13.60 9.98
N VAL A 354 -0.45 -13.98 10.86
CA VAL A 354 0.50 -15.10 10.75
C VAL A 354 0.34 -15.97 11.99
N PRO A 355 -0.52 -17.00 11.96
CA PRO A 355 -0.75 -17.85 13.13
C PRO A 355 0.46 -18.73 13.46
N THR A 356 0.83 -18.82 14.73
CA THR A 356 1.96 -19.62 15.24
C THR A 356 1.76 -21.13 14.99
N ALA A 357 0.50 -21.58 14.98
CA ALA A 357 0.13 -23.00 14.83
C ALA A 357 0.18 -23.52 13.38
N GLY A 358 0.41 -22.65 12.39
CA GLY A 358 0.50 -23.01 10.98
C GLY A 358 1.93 -22.87 10.45
N ARG A 359 2.48 -23.90 9.81
CA ARG A 359 3.74 -23.76 9.03
C ARG A 359 3.50 -22.87 7.80
N HIS A 360 3.45 -21.54 7.99
CA HIS A 360 3.33 -20.54 6.92
C HIS A 360 4.70 -20.29 6.25
N GLY A 361 5.40 -21.37 5.89
CA GLY A 361 6.71 -21.33 5.25
C GLY A 361 7.73 -20.52 6.06
N ARG A 362 8.36 -19.53 5.41
CA ARG A 362 9.42 -18.67 5.98
C ARG A 362 8.89 -17.37 6.59
N LEU A 363 7.59 -17.17 6.60
CA LEU A 363 6.99 -15.98 7.17
C LEU A 363 6.92 -16.11 8.69
N GLU A 364 7.35 -15.08 9.39
CA GLU A 364 7.39 -15.04 10.85
C GLU A 364 6.41 -13.98 11.36
N GLU A 365 5.70 -14.34 12.42
CA GLU A 365 4.91 -13.41 13.23
C GLU A 365 5.84 -12.43 13.97
N ASN A 366 5.25 -11.37 14.53
CA ASN A 366 5.98 -10.36 15.27
C ASN A 366 7.19 -9.77 14.53
N ARG A 367 7.02 -9.55 13.21
CA ARG A 367 8.09 -9.16 12.30
C ARG A 367 7.67 -8.08 11.30
N ILE A 368 8.59 -7.17 11.01
CA ILE A 368 8.43 -6.08 10.04
C ILE A 368 9.23 -6.41 8.76
N TYR A 369 8.53 -6.59 7.66
CA TYR A 369 9.10 -6.74 6.33
C TYR A 369 9.07 -5.39 5.63
N TYR A 370 10.22 -4.73 5.54
CA TYR A 370 10.29 -3.39 4.98
C TYR A 370 11.02 -3.40 3.65
N HIS A 371 10.76 -2.37 2.87
CA HIS A 371 11.52 -2.10 1.68
C HIS A 371 12.24 -0.76 1.87
N MET A 372 13.43 -0.63 1.31
CA MET A 372 14.20 0.60 1.34
C MET A 372 14.71 0.93 -0.05
N ARG A 373 14.68 2.23 -0.38
CA ARG A 373 15.33 2.75 -1.58
C ARG A 373 16.83 2.58 -1.41
N GLN A 374 17.50 1.88 -2.33
CA GLN A 374 18.96 1.83 -2.29
C GLN A 374 19.53 3.25 -2.34
N GLN A 375 20.08 3.73 -1.24
CA GLN A 375 21.06 4.82 -1.26
C GLN A 375 22.39 4.24 -1.76
N GLU A 376 23.16 5.04 -2.48
CA GLU A 376 24.41 4.64 -3.16
C GLU A 376 25.45 3.99 -2.21
N ASN A 377 25.29 4.15 -0.89
CA ASN A 377 26.22 3.67 0.13
C ASN A 377 26.10 2.18 0.48
N LEU A 378 25.01 1.48 0.11
CA LEU A 378 24.87 0.02 0.34
C LEU A 378 25.72 -0.83 -0.63
N ALA A 379 26.59 -0.21 -1.44
CA ALA A 379 27.54 -0.91 -2.29
C ALA A 379 28.58 -1.73 -1.49
N ARG A 380 28.78 -1.41 -0.21
CA ARG A 380 29.74 -2.09 0.70
C ARG A 380 29.27 -3.45 1.24
N HIS A 381 28.01 -3.82 1.03
CA HIS A 381 27.40 -5.03 1.63
C HIS A 381 26.83 -6.03 0.63
N LYS A 382 27.28 -6.00 -0.64
CA LYS A 382 26.78 -6.90 -1.70
C LYS A 382 26.86 -8.40 -1.36
N GLU A 383 27.81 -8.79 -0.52
CA GLU A 383 28.00 -10.19 -0.08
C GLU A 383 26.88 -10.70 0.84
N CYS A 384 26.13 -9.80 1.48
CA CYS A 384 25.05 -10.14 2.42
C CYS A 384 23.65 -9.99 1.81
N LEU A 385 23.55 -9.76 0.51
CA LEU A 385 22.28 -9.55 -0.19
C LEU A 385 22.00 -10.69 -1.18
N THR A 386 20.81 -11.28 -1.09
CA THR A 386 20.34 -12.25 -2.09
C THR A 386 19.58 -11.52 -3.20
N LYS A 387 20.07 -11.56 -4.44
CA LYS A 387 19.34 -11.02 -5.60
C LYS A 387 18.09 -11.87 -5.90
N LEU A 388 16.93 -11.24 -5.92
CA LEU A 388 15.66 -11.86 -6.29
C LEU A 388 15.49 -11.84 -7.81
N GLY A 389 15.06 -12.97 -8.38
CA GLY A 389 14.80 -13.11 -9.81
C GLY A 389 13.47 -12.49 -10.25
N LEU A 390 13.26 -11.19 -10.03
CA LEU A 390 12.00 -10.48 -10.32
C LEU A 390 11.89 -9.95 -11.77
N GLY A 391 12.51 -10.65 -12.71
CA GLY A 391 12.51 -10.26 -14.12
C GLY A 391 13.39 -9.04 -14.37
N SER A 392 12.79 -7.95 -14.86
CA SER A 392 13.52 -6.72 -15.21
C SER A 392 13.83 -5.81 -14.02
N CYS A 393 13.32 -6.13 -12.82
CA CYS A 393 13.60 -5.42 -11.59
C CYS A 393 14.74 -6.09 -10.82
N SER A 394 15.71 -5.30 -10.36
CA SER A 394 16.77 -5.78 -9.46
C SER A 394 16.36 -5.49 -8.02
N VAL A 395 15.85 -6.51 -7.34
CA VAL A 395 15.49 -6.47 -5.92
C VAL A 395 16.41 -7.43 -5.16
N TYR A 396 16.77 -7.06 -3.96
CA TYR A 396 17.74 -7.71 -3.10
C TYR A 396 17.12 -7.90 -1.73
N ARG A 397 17.31 -9.06 -1.11
CA ARG A 397 16.86 -9.35 0.24
C ARG A 397 18.07 -9.41 1.18
N GLU A 398 17.95 -8.82 2.36
CA GLU A 398 18.94 -8.96 3.44
C GLU A 398 19.07 -10.42 3.90
N ASN A 399 20.30 -10.88 4.14
CA ASN A 399 20.55 -12.19 4.73
C ASN A 399 20.40 -12.13 6.25
N ARG A 400 19.89 -13.23 6.85
CA ARG A 400 19.75 -13.35 8.32
C ARG A 400 21.13 -13.18 8.98
N GLY A 401 21.23 -12.23 9.90
CA GLY A 401 22.44 -11.98 10.69
C GLY A 401 22.93 -10.53 10.74
N MET A 402 22.41 -9.63 9.89
CA MET A 402 22.82 -8.21 9.91
C MET A 402 22.24 -7.43 11.09
N ASN A 403 21.08 -7.85 11.63
CA ASN A 403 20.39 -7.19 12.74
C ASN A 403 20.33 -8.13 13.95
N GLN A 404 21.45 -8.35 14.64
CA GLN A 404 21.46 -8.99 15.97
C GLN A 404 21.34 -7.94 17.09
N CYS A 405 20.41 -7.00 16.93
CA CYS A 405 19.98 -6.19 18.06
C CYS A 405 18.94 -7.01 18.85
N MET A 406 18.94 -6.92 20.20
CA MET A 406 17.90 -7.53 21.04
C MET A 406 16.57 -6.77 20.87
N GLU A 407 15.99 -6.85 19.68
CA GLU A 407 14.72 -6.22 19.32
C GLU A 407 13.56 -7.14 19.66
N THR A 408 12.51 -6.58 20.28
CA THR A 408 11.29 -7.33 20.59
C THR A 408 10.43 -7.56 19.34
N ILE A 409 10.52 -6.68 18.34
CA ILE A 409 9.92 -6.82 17.00
C ILE A 409 11.07 -6.89 16.00
N THR A 410 11.21 -8.02 15.30
CA THR A 410 12.31 -8.20 14.35
C THR A 410 12.01 -7.56 13.00
N SER A 411 13.02 -7.35 12.16
CA SER A 411 12.87 -6.75 10.83
C SER A 411 13.56 -7.55 9.71
N GLU A 412 13.11 -7.38 8.46
CA GLU A 412 13.75 -7.92 7.25
C GLU A 412 13.64 -6.93 6.08
N GLY A 413 14.78 -6.51 5.54
CA GLY A 413 14.85 -5.53 4.47
C GLY A 413 14.85 -6.12 3.06
N TYR A 414 14.10 -5.45 2.17
CA TYR A 414 14.04 -5.67 0.73
C TYR A 414 14.48 -4.40 -0.01
N HIS A 415 15.63 -4.46 -0.66
CA HIS A 415 16.28 -3.32 -1.31
C HIS A 415 16.10 -3.40 -2.82
N PHE A 416 15.86 -2.27 -3.48
CA PHE A 416 15.77 -2.24 -4.94
C PHE A 416 16.52 -1.04 -5.51
N LYS A 417 17.00 -1.21 -6.74
CA LYS A 417 17.65 -0.14 -7.48
C LYS A 417 16.59 0.74 -8.13
N ASP A 418 16.50 1.99 -7.67
CA ASP A 418 15.64 3.00 -8.28
C ASP A 418 16.30 3.59 -9.53
N ASP A 419 16.07 2.93 -10.67
CA ASP A 419 16.48 3.46 -11.98
C ASP A 419 15.29 4.21 -12.61
N ASN A 420 15.13 5.49 -12.27
CA ASN A 420 14.18 6.45 -12.87
C ASN A 420 12.82 5.83 -13.28
N GLY A 421 12.03 5.40 -12.29
CA GLY A 421 10.64 4.93 -12.49
C GLY A 421 10.35 3.50 -12.04
N ASN A 422 11.35 2.79 -11.51
CA ASN A 422 11.15 1.51 -10.84
C ASN A 422 10.42 1.71 -9.51
N GLY A 423 9.66 0.72 -9.08
CA GLY A 423 9.06 0.70 -7.75
C GLY A 423 8.69 -0.70 -7.31
N CYS A 424 8.43 -0.85 -6.02
CA CYS A 424 7.93 -2.09 -5.44
C CYS A 424 6.78 -1.78 -4.47
N MET A 425 5.86 -2.74 -4.32
CA MET A 425 4.75 -2.66 -3.37
C MET A 425 4.37 -4.05 -2.87
N TRP A 426 3.77 -4.08 -1.68
CA TRP A 426 3.19 -5.30 -1.13
C TRP A 426 1.73 -5.44 -1.57
N LEU A 427 1.38 -6.62 -2.06
CA LEU A 427 0.02 -6.99 -2.47
C LEU A 427 -0.47 -8.17 -1.65
N LEU A 428 -1.74 -8.12 -1.23
CA LEU A 428 -2.43 -9.26 -0.64
C LEU A 428 -3.40 -9.82 -1.68
N PRO A 429 -3.07 -10.89 -2.42
CA PRO A 429 -3.99 -11.53 -3.35
C PRO A 429 -5.16 -12.16 -2.61
N SER A 430 -6.30 -12.37 -3.28
CA SER A 430 -7.34 -13.24 -2.76
C SER A 430 -6.86 -14.71 -2.75
N GLU A 431 -7.32 -15.51 -1.78
CA GLU A 431 -6.99 -16.94 -1.66
C GLU A 431 -7.37 -17.80 -2.88
N LEU A 432 -8.26 -17.32 -3.75
CA LEU A 432 -8.86 -18.08 -4.84
C LEU A 432 -8.14 -17.94 -6.19
N CYS A 433 -6.92 -17.38 -6.22
CA CYS A 433 -6.13 -17.19 -7.44
C CYS A 433 -5.46 -18.46 -7.96
#